data_AF-T1IWV4-F1
#
_entry.id   AF-T1IWV4-F1
#
_cell.length_a   1.000
_cell.length_b   1.000
_cell.length_c   1.000
_cell.angle_alpha   90.00
_cell.angle_beta   90.00
_cell.angle_gamma   90.00
#
_symmetry.space_group_name_H-M   'P 1'
#
loop_
_entity.id
_entity.type
_entity.pdbx_description
1 polymer ?
#
loop_
_entity_poly.entity_id
_entity_poly.type
_entity_poly.pdbx_seq_one_letter_code
_entity_poly.pdbx_strand_id
1 'polypeptide(L)'
;MFENGSLISKLSPRSNQSPKGTSLCPTRTKALVIDILVNNASIPMQVDTGAAATIVSFRCYKAICADIPLQKLTVPMIAYDGQPISMRGICQVPVSHNGQKFLLSLCVSDHGSSLLGRDWLHAFGLLSATGELLKARLLSVTLDLTPSPSLNSTTAEALNTVLTHHSNVFRDELAYPIPMAVKDTVEQELRRLQAHGIISPVASSRWATSIMHVKKSDSSVKIAGCFNRTVNKAILSNAYPLPLFADITNKLSGGESYSILDMNSAYNQLELDEQSAELCTINTHIGLFRVNRLFYDISSTSAIFQKAMDQLTVPLQGTQSYIDDSCITRATNAIHLQKLV
;
A
#
# COMPACT_ATOMS: atom_id res chain seq x y z
N MET A 1 -39.16 35.48 42.63
CA MET A 1 -39.59 34.20 43.25
C MET A 1 -39.06 33.12 42.32
N PHE A 2 -37.80 32.66 42.43
CA PHE A 2 -37.26 31.72 43.45
C PHE A 2 -38.25 30.56 43.66
N GLU A 3 -37.96 29.33 43.27
CA GLU A 3 -36.93 28.47 43.88
C GLU A 3 -36.15 27.61 42.86
N ASN A 4 -34.82 27.70 42.91
CA ASN A 4 -33.90 26.63 42.51
C ASN A 4 -33.19 26.19 43.79
N GLY A 5 -33.33 24.91 44.15
CA GLY A 5 -32.68 24.31 45.31
C GLY A 5 -31.17 24.20 45.10
N SER A 6 -30.43 25.10 45.75
CA SER A 6 -29.00 25.04 45.98
C SER A 6 -28.75 24.37 47.33
N LEU A 7 -27.92 23.33 47.37
CA LEU A 7 -27.19 22.93 48.58
C LEU A 7 -25.69 22.85 48.26
N ILE A 8 -24.99 23.89 48.73
CA ILE A 8 -23.71 23.84 49.48
C ILE A 8 -22.49 23.36 48.67
N SER A 9 -21.72 24.25 48.06
CA SER A 9 -20.76 25.21 48.63
C SER A 9 -19.43 24.61 49.12
N LYS A 10 -18.37 25.29 48.69
CA LYS A 10 -17.12 25.63 49.40
C LYS A 10 -15.85 24.80 49.12
N LEU A 11 -14.86 25.58 48.66
CA LEU A 11 -13.40 25.49 48.84
C LEU A 11 -12.60 24.79 47.74
N SER A 12 -11.99 25.62 46.88
CA SER A 12 -10.67 25.34 46.31
C SER A 12 -9.61 25.63 47.38
N PRO A 13 -8.48 24.90 47.38
CA PRO A 13 -7.28 25.51 46.83
C PRO A 13 -6.42 24.57 45.96
N ARG A 14 -5.82 25.19 44.94
CA ARG A 14 -4.68 24.80 44.09
C ARG A 14 -3.77 23.68 44.60
N SER A 15 -3.40 22.77 43.69
CA SER A 15 -2.00 22.42 43.44
C SER A 15 -1.80 21.94 41.99
N ASN A 16 -0.61 22.25 41.47
CA ASN A 16 -0.16 22.07 40.09
C ASN A 16 -0.22 20.62 39.58
N GLN A 17 -0.65 20.44 38.33
CA GLN A 17 0.17 19.84 37.26
C GLN A 17 -0.64 19.81 35.94
N SER A 18 0.01 20.25 34.86
CA SER A 18 -0.51 20.36 33.49
C SER A 18 -0.98 19.03 32.90
N PRO A 19 -2.04 19.06 32.09
CA PRO A 19 -1.87 18.56 30.72
C PRO A 19 -2.63 19.43 29.69
N LYS A 20 -1.93 19.84 28.63
CA LYS A 20 -2.58 20.24 27.38
C LYS A 20 -1.99 19.41 26.25
N GLY A 21 -2.57 18.23 26.04
CA GLY A 21 -2.54 17.61 24.72
C GLY A 21 -3.27 18.53 23.75
N THR A 22 -2.55 19.09 22.80
CA THR A 22 -3.14 19.75 21.64
C THR A 22 -3.29 18.68 20.57
N SER A 23 -4.55 18.29 20.32
CA SER A 23 -4.95 17.54 19.14
C SER A 23 -4.62 18.37 17.89
N LEU A 24 -3.51 18.06 17.21
CA LEU A 24 -3.20 18.62 15.90
C LEU A 24 -4.16 18.00 14.87
N CYS A 25 -5.09 18.82 14.37
CA CYS A 25 -5.93 18.51 13.23
C CYS A 25 -5.04 18.42 11.96
N PRO A 26 -5.14 17.37 11.12
CA PRO A 26 -4.40 17.34 9.87
C PRO A 26 -4.87 18.49 8.96
N THR A 27 -3.93 19.29 8.48
CA THR A 27 -4.16 20.36 7.50
C THR A 27 -4.78 19.76 6.24
N ARG A 28 -6.09 19.98 6.02
CA ARG A 28 -6.76 19.65 4.75
C ARG A 28 -6.12 20.45 3.62
N THR A 29 -5.33 19.79 2.78
CA THR A 29 -4.90 20.33 1.48
C THR A 29 -6.12 20.60 0.61
N LYS A 30 -6.06 21.68 -0.20
CA LYS A 30 -7.15 22.01 -1.13
C LYS A 30 -7.31 20.90 -2.16
N ALA A 31 -8.55 20.58 -2.49
CA ALA A 31 -8.88 19.64 -3.55
C ALA A 31 -8.27 20.08 -4.89
N LEU A 32 -7.68 19.14 -5.63
CA LEU A 32 -7.29 19.35 -7.02
C LEU A 32 -8.56 19.44 -7.86
N VAL A 33 -8.69 20.50 -8.65
CA VAL A 33 -9.87 20.76 -9.48
C VAL A 33 -9.44 20.96 -10.93
N ILE A 34 -10.12 20.31 -11.86
CA ILE A 34 -9.93 20.46 -13.31
C ILE A 34 -11.25 20.95 -13.91
N ASP A 35 -11.15 21.93 -14.80
CA ASP A 35 -12.28 22.41 -15.58
C ASP A 35 -12.50 21.51 -16.81
N ILE A 36 -13.67 20.86 -16.85
CA ILE A 36 -14.11 20.03 -17.98
C ILE A 36 -15.28 20.72 -18.67
N LEU A 37 -15.22 20.84 -20.00
CA LEU A 37 -16.35 21.35 -20.77
C LEU A 37 -17.37 20.22 -20.93
N VAL A 38 -18.53 20.35 -20.31
CA VAL A 38 -19.66 19.40 -20.39
C VAL A 38 -20.85 20.13 -21.00
N ASN A 39 -21.40 19.60 -22.09
CA ASN A 39 -22.49 20.23 -22.83
C ASN A 39 -22.26 21.73 -23.11
N ASN A 40 -21.05 22.08 -23.56
CA ASN A 40 -20.59 23.46 -23.83
C ASN A 40 -20.49 24.39 -22.61
N ALA A 41 -20.63 23.89 -21.38
CA ALA A 41 -20.37 24.67 -20.16
C ALA A 41 -19.16 24.13 -19.41
N SER A 42 -18.33 25.03 -18.88
CA SER A 42 -17.17 24.64 -18.07
C SER A 42 -17.61 24.26 -16.66
N ILE A 43 -17.30 23.04 -16.23
CA ILE A 43 -17.58 22.55 -14.89
C ILE A 43 -16.26 22.34 -14.14
N PRO A 44 -16.03 23.04 -13.00
CA PRO A 44 -14.94 22.71 -12.11
C PRO A 44 -15.26 21.38 -11.41
N MET A 45 -14.44 20.37 -11.68
CA MET A 45 -14.58 19.03 -11.10
C MET A 45 -13.38 18.69 -10.24
N GLN A 46 -13.63 18.22 -9.03
CA GLN A 46 -12.59 17.73 -8.15
C GLN A 46 -12.06 16.39 -8.66
N VAL A 47 -10.75 16.27 -8.83
CA VAL A 47 -10.10 15.02 -9.25
C VAL A 47 -10.20 14.02 -8.12
N ASP A 48 -10.83 12.87 -8.40
CA ASP A 48 -10.97 11.77 -7.45
C ASP A 48 -10.60 10.44 -8.13
N THR A 49 -9.36 10.02 -7.94
CA THR A 49 -8.87 8.72 -8.45
C THR A 49 -9.46 7.53 -7.70
N GLY A 50 -10.05 7.75 -6.51
CA GLY A 50 -10.78 6.73 -5.75
C GLY A 50 -12.17 6.46 -6.35
N ALA A 51 -12.81 7.47 -6.93
CA ALA A 51 -14.10 7.34 -7.58
C ALA A 51 -14.01 6.58 -8.92
N ALA A 52 -14.81 5.53 -9.06
CA ALA A 52 -14.89 4.76 -10.30
C ALA A 52 -15.62 5.51 -11.43
N ALA A 53 -16.59 6.35 -11.08
CA ALA A 53 -17.43 7.09 -12.02
C ALA A 53 -17.42 8.59 -11.73
N THR A 54 -17.60 9.39 -12.77
CA THR A 54 -17.73 10.85 -12.69
C THR A 54 -19.14 11.22 -12.24
N ILE A 55 -19.24 12.04 -11.18
CA ILE A 55 -20.50 12.37 -10.51
C ILE A 55 -20.68 13.89 -10.45
N VAL A 56 -21.91 14.35 -10.71
CA VAL A 56 -22.32 15.73 -10.43
C VAL A 56 -23.60 15.76 -9.60
N SER A 57 -23.84 16.85 -8.89
CA SER A 57 -25.12 17.05 -8.21
C SER A 57 -26.26 17.34 -9.20
N PHE A 58 -27.48 17.02 -8.80
CA PHE A 58 -28.69 17.31 -9.59
C PHE A 58 -28.87 18.80 -9.89
N ARG A 59 -28.38 19.68 -9.00
CA ARG A 59 -28.33 21.13 -9.24
C ARG A 59 -27.43 21.47 -10.42
N CYS A 60 -26.25 20.87 -10.49
CA CYS A 60 -25.31 21.08 -11.59
C CYS A 60 -25.87 20.52 -12.91
N TYR A 61 -26.43 19.31 -12.87
CA TYR A 61 -27.11 18.70 -14.01
C TYR A 61 -28.25 19.60 -14.55
N LYS A 62 -29.12 20.13 -13.67
CA LYS A 62 -30.20 21.05 -14.10
C LYS A 62 -29.70 22.34 -14.74
N ALA A 63 -28.50 22.79 -14.40
CA ALA A 63 -27.94 24.02 -14.95
C ALA A 63 -27.34 23.81 -16.35
N ILE A 64 -26.86 22.60 -16.65
CA ILE A 64 -25.95 22.37 -17.79
C ILE A 64 -26.47 21.30 -18.77
N CYS A 65 -27.24 20.33 -18.28
CA CYS A 65 -27.67 19.16 -19.05
C CYS A 65 -29.18 18.88 -18.89
N ALA A 66 -30.00 19.88 -18.57
CA ALA A 66 -31.44 19.70 -18.31
C ALA A 66 -32.23 19.18 -19.53
N ASP A 67 -31.70 19.41 -20.72
CA ASP A 67 -32.19 18.94 -22.01
C ASP A 67 -31.90 17.46 -22.28
N ILE A 68 -30.97 16.85 -21.52
CA ILE A 68 -30.56 15.46 -21.68
C ILE A 68 -31.28 14.58 -20.64
N PRO A 69 -32.22 13.69 -21.01
CA PRO A 69 -33.01 12.94 -20.05
C PRO A 69 -32.17 11.96 -19.21
N LEU A 70 -32.48 11.87 -17.92
CA LEU A 70 -31.85 10.90 -17.01
C LEU A 70 -32.43 9.50 -17.21
N GLN A 71 -31.54 8.52 -17.29
CA GLN A 71 -31.87 7.10 -17.29
C GLN A 71 -31.72 6.53 -15.88
N LYS A 72 -32.50 5.48 -15.59
CA LYS A 72 -32.43 4.77 -14.31
C LYS A 72 -31.10 4.04 -14.20
N LEU A 73 -30.42 4.21 -13.08
CA LEU A 73 -29.19 3.49 -12.78
C LEU A 73 -29.50 2.00 -12.51
N THR A 74 -28.79 1.10 -13.15
CA THR A 74 -28.97 -0.36 -13.00
C THR A 74 -28.17 -0.95 -11.84
N VAL A 75 -27.09 -0.27 -11.43
CA VAL A 75 -26.18 -0.69 -10.36
C VAL A 75 -26.15 0.39 -9.28
N PRO A 76 -26.35 0.06 -7.98
CA PRO A 76 -26.25 1.04 -6.91
C PRO A 76 -24.82 1.57 -6.77
N MET A 77 -24.68 2.88 -6.54
CA MET A 77 -23.38 3.51 -6.26
C MET A 77 -23.12 3.50 -4.76
N ILE A 78 -21.90 3.12 -4.38
CA ILE A 78 -21.48 2.98 -2.98
C ILE A 78 -20.23 3.84 -2.79
N ALA A 79 -20.19 4.62 -1.71
CA ALA A 79 -19.03 5.40 -1.29
C ALA A 79 -17.94 4.49 -0.72
N TYR A 80 -16.73 5.03 -0.51
CA TYR A 80 -15.59 4.23 -0.06
C TYR A 80 -15.81 3.57 1.32
N ASP A 81 -16.62 4.19 2.16
CA ASP A 81 -16.98 3.72 3.51
C ASP A 81 -18.11 2.67 3.52
N GLY A 82 -18.58 2.26 2.33
CA GLY A 82 -19.66 1.30 2.16
C GLY A 82 -21.06 1.90 2.21
N GLN A 83 -21.22 3.22 2.39
CA GLN A 83 -22.54 3.86 2.42
C GLN A 83 -23.09 4.08 1.00
N PRO A 84 -24.39 3.86 0.77
CA PRO A 84 -25.00 4.11 -0.54
C PRO A 84 -25.01 5.60 -0.87
N ILE A 85 -24.68 5.94 -2.11
CA ILE A 85 -24.79 7.31 -2.62
C ILE A 85 -26.20 7.49 -3.19
N SER A 86 -26.91 8.53 -2.77
CA SER A 86 -28.25 8.83 -3.29
C SER A 86 -28.16 9.36 -4.72
N MET A 87 -28.60 8.55 -5.69
CA MET A 87 -28.49 8.81 -7.12
C MET A 87 -29.85 9.12 -7.76
N ARG A 88 -29.89 10.13 -8.62
CA ARG A 88 -31.04 10.48 -9.47
C ARG A 88 -31.07 9.72 -10.78
N GLY A 89 -29.89 9.38 -11.31
CA GLY A 89 -29.79 8.65 -12.57
C GLY A 89 -28.42 8.83 -13.25
N ILE A 90 -28.38 8.45 -14.51
CA ILE A 90 -27.22 8.55 -15.39
C ILE A 90 -27.64 9.08 -16.76
N CYS A 91 -26.77 9.85 -17.42
CA CYS A 91 -26.99 10.29 -18.80
C CYS A 91 -25.68 10.28 -19.60
N GLN A 92 -25.77 10.30 -20.93
CA GLN A 92 -24.62 10.47 -21.82
C GLN A 92 -24.49 11.95 -22.18
N VAL A 93 -23.30 12.53 -21.97
CA VAL A 93 -23.05 13.95 -22.19
C VAL A 93 -21.86 14.16 -23.10
N PRO A 94 -21.92 15.13 -24.05
CA PRO A 94 -20.76 15.51 -24.82
C PRO A 94 -19.80 16.27 -23.93
N VAL A 95 -18.54 15.84 -23.92
CA VAL A 95 -17.50 16.36 -23.04
C VAL A 95 -16.25 16.70 -23.83
N SER A 96 -15.53 17.72 -23.41
CA SER A 96 -14.24 18.06 -24.00
C SER A 96 -13.27 18.67 -23.02
N HIS A 97 -11.99 18.36 -23.23
CA HIS A 97 -10.87 18.88 -22.45
C HIS A 97 -9.61 18.82 -23.31
N ASN A 98 -8.78 19.87 -23.28
CA ASN A 98 -7.52 19.96 -24.04
C ASN A 98 -7.62 19.55 -25.52
N GLY A 99 -8.71 19.95 -26.20
CA GLY A 99 -8.95 19.64 -27.61
C GLY A 99 -9.49 18.23 -27.91
N GLN A 100 -9.53 17.34 -26.92
CA GLN A 100 -10.17 16.03 -27.04
C GLN A 100 -11.67 16.14 -26.78
N LYS A 101 -12.48 15.38 -27.52
CA LYS A 101 -13.95 15.36 -27.40
C LYS A 101 -14.46 13.93 -27.32
N PHE A 102 -15.35 13.67 -26.36
CA PHE A 102 -15.96 12.36 -26.15
C PHE A 102 -17.45 12.50 -25.84
N LEU A 103 -18.19 11.39 -25.95
CA LEU A 103 -19.52 11.25 -25.40
C LEU A 103 -19.39 10.25 -24.24
N LEU A 104 -19.54 10.71 -23.00
CA LEU A 104 -19.29 9.91 -21.80
C LEU A 104 -20.49 9.88 -20.84
N SER A 105 -20.56 8.82 -20.06
CA SER A 105 -21.55 8.65 -19.00
C SER A 105 -21.31 9.64 -17.86
N LEU A 106 -22.36 10.33 -17.41
CA LEU A 106 -22.35 11.22 -16.26
C LEU A 106 -23.38 10.73 -15.22
N CYS A 107 -22.90 10.41 -14.03
CA CYS A 107 -23.74 10.02 -12.91
C CYS A 107 -24.25 11.27 -12.17
N VAL A 108 -25.54 11.30 -11.83
CA VAL A 108 -26.17 12.45 -11.17
C VAL A 108 -26.66 12.06 -9.78
N SER A 109 -26.04 12.63 -8.75
CA SER A 109 -26.42 12.46 -7.35
C SER A 109 -27.45 13.51 -6.90
N ASP A 110 -28.14 13.26 -5.79
CA ASP A 110 -29.00 14.29 -5.18
C ASP A 110 -28.20 15.52 -4.74
N HIS A 111 -27.07 15.29 -4.08
CA HIS A 111 -26.23 16.29 -3.43
C HIS A 111 -24.74 15.96 -3.61
N GLY A 112 -23.87 16.94 -3.35
CA GLY A 112 -22.41 16.77 -3.38
C GLY A 112 -21.70 17.71 -4.34
N SER A 113 -20.37 17.67 -4.30
CA SER A 113 -19.48 18.34 -5.27
C SER A 113 -19.37 17.54 -6.57
N SER A 114 -18.99 18.21 -7.65
CA SER A 114 -18.67 17.56 -8.91
C SER A 114 -17.33 16.83 -8.78
N LEU A 115 -17.33 15.53 -9.04
CA LEU A 115 -16.16 14.65 -8.95
C LEU A 115 -15.81 14.12 -10.34
N LEU A 116 -14.54 14.22 -10.71
CA LEU A 116 -13.96 13.63 -11.90
C LEU A 116 -13.37 12.26 -11.55
N GLY A 117 -14.09 11.21 -11.92
CA GLY A 117 -13.75 9.83 -11.62
C GLY A 117 -12.82 9.20 -12.65
N ARG A 118 -12.36 7.97 -12.37
CA ARG A 118 -11.44 7.23 -13.23
C ARG A 118 -11.96 7.02 -14.65
N ASP A 119 -13.27 6.87 -14.84
CA ASP A 119 -13.90 6.74 -16.15
C ASP A 119 -13.51 7.87 -17.12
N TRP A 120 -13.64 9.12 -16.69
CA TRP A 120 -13.29 10.28 -17.51
C TRP A 120 -11.80 10.58 -17.46
N LEU A 121 -11.13 10.36 -16.31
CA LEU A 121 -9.68 10.52 -16.22
C LEU A 121 -8.95 9.62 -17.23
N HIS A 122 -9.40 8.38 -17.42
CA HIS A 122 -8.86 7.49 -18.44
C HIS A 122 -9.22 7.95 -19.86
N ALA A 123 -10.47 8.36 -20.10
CA ALA A 123 -10.91 8.80 -21.43
C ALA A 123 -10.10 10.00 -21.94
N PHE A 124 -9.81 10.97 -21.07
CA PHE A 124 -8.99 12.14 -21.39
C PHE A 124 -7.47 11.89 -21.30
N GLY A 125 -7.04 10.65 -21.05
CA GLY A 125 -5.63 10.32 -20.86
C GLY A 125 -4.97 11.04 -19.67
N LEU A 126 -5.76 11.57 -18.75
CA LEU A 126 -5.31 12.19 -17.50
C LEU A 126 -4.84 11.14 -16.48
N LEU A 127 -5.24 9.88 -16.69
CA LEU A 127 -4.68 8.69 -16.07
C LEU A 127 -4.21 7.71 -17.15
N SER A 128 -2.89 7.58 -17.35
CA SER A 128 -2.34 6.55 -18.24
C SER A 128 -2.34 5.19 -17.53
N ALA A 129 -3.23 4.29 -17.96
CA ALA A 129 -3.12 2.88 -17.65
C ALA A 129 -2.23 2.19 -18.71
N THR A 130 -0.92 2.42 -18.66
CA THR A 130 0.04 1.57 -19.38
C THR A 130 0.78 0.73 -18.37
N GLY A 131 0.15 -0.40 -18.01
CA GLY A 131 0.78 -1.53 -17.34
C GLY A 131 1.58 -2.43 -18.30
N GLU A 132 1.87 -1.98 -19.52
CA GLU A 132 2.73 -2.68 -20.48
C GLU A 132 3.99 -1.87 -20.76
N LEU A 133 5.14 -2.55 -20.69
CA LEU A 133 6.52 -2.11 -20.97
C LEU A 133 7.23 -1.26 -19.89
N LEU A 134 7.55 -1.92 -18.78
CA LEU A 134 8.89 -1.81 -18.17
C LEU A 134 9.38 -3.22 -17.83
N LYS A 135 9.76 -4.00 -18.87
CA LYS A 135 10.76 -5.05 -18.69
C LYS A 135 12.11 -4.33 -18.56
N ALA A 136 12.40 -3.82 -17.37
CA ALA A 136 13.74 -3.39 -17.03
C ALA A 136 14.64 -4.62 -17.14
N ARG A 137 15.52 -4.64 -18.15
CA ARG A 137 16.58 -5.62 -18.24
C ARG A 137 17.59 -5.19 -17.18
N LEU A 138 17.72 -5.96 -16.09
CA LEU A 138 18.79 -5.77 -15.12
C LEU A 138 20.13 -5.78 -15.89
N LEU A 139 20.74 -4.61 -16.06
CA LEU A 139 22.19 -4.56 -16.16
C LEU A 139 22.67 -4.90 -14.75
N SER A 140 23.26 -6.09 -14.62
CA SER A 140 23.94 -6.50 -13.39
C SER A 140 24.94 -5.42 -13.02
N VAL A 141 24.60 -4.60 -12.02
CA VAL A 141 25.59 -3.79 -11.33
C VAL A 141 26.25 -4.74 -10.35
N THR A 142 27.46 -5.17 -10.66
CA THR A 142 28.31 -5.84 -9.69
C THR A 142 28.63 -4.83 -8.60
N LEU A 143 27.95 -4.92 -7.46
CA LEU A 143 28.36 -4.23 -6.26
C LEU A 143 29.66 -4.87 -5.79
N ASP A 144 30.77 -4.14 -5.91
CA ASP A 144 31.99 -4.44 -5.15
C ASP A 144 31.68 -4.19 -3.66
N LEU A 145 31.10 -5.21 -3.02
CA LEU A 145 31.04 -5.31 -1.57
C LEU A 145 32.45 -5.63 -1.09
N THR A 146 33.22 -4.60 -0.73
CA THR A 146 34.39 -4.81 0.13
C THR A 146 33.90 -5.49 1.41
N PRO A 147 34.42 -6.67 1.78
CA PRO A 147 34.02 -7.32 3.02
C PRO A 147 34.49 -6.45 4.19
N SER A 148 33.55 -5.90 4.95
CA SER A 148 33.83 -5.37 6.29
C SER A 148 33.74 -6.52 7.30
N PRO A 149 34.47 -6.46 8.42
CA PRO A 149 35.08 -7.62 9.04
C PRO A 149 34.06 -8.55 9.70
N SER A 150 34.42 -9.84 9.70
CA SER A 150 33.77 -10.97 10.36
C SER A 150 32.95 -10.64 11.61
N LEU A 151 31.72 -11.15 11.63
CA LEU A 151 30.79 -11.19 12.77
C LEU A 151 31.51 -11.53 14.09
N ASN A 152 31.37 -10.64 15.06
CA ASN A 152 31.86 -10.81 16.42
C ASN A 152 30.98 -11.85 17.15
N SER A 153 31.59 -12.71 17.95
CA SER A 153 31.02 -13.86 18.69
C SER A 153 29.84 -13.56 19.64
N THR A 154 29.53 -12.28 19.88
CA THR A 154 28.55 -11.83 20.86
C THR A 154 27.09 -11.95 20.39
N THR A 155 26.85 -11.99 19.07
CA THR A 155 25.48 -12.17 18.51
C THR A 155 25.03 -13.63 18.50
N ALA A 156 25.95 -14.59 18.39
CA ALA A 156 25.66 -16.02 18.44
C ALA A 156 25.25 -16.49 19.86
N GLU A 157 25.85 -15.91 20.91
CA GLU A 157 25.47 -16.18 22.30
C GLU A 157 24.10 -15.60 22.65
N ALA A 158 23.76 -14.41 22.11
CA ALA A 158 22.42 -13.84 22.25
C ALA A 158 21.34 -14.73 21.62
N LEU A 159 21.63 -15.34 20.46
CA LEU A 159 20.72 -16.26 19.78
C LEU A 159 20.51 -17.57 20.55
N ASN A 160 21.58 -18.13 21.13
CA ASN A 160 21.51 -19.35 21.96
C ASN A 160 20.79 -19.14 23.31
N THR A 161 20.87 -17.93 23.88
CA THR A 161 20.15 -17.57 25.11
C THR A 161 18.64 -17.45 24.86
N VAL A 162 18.25 -16.91 23.69
CA VAL A 162 16.84 -16.86 23.25
C VAL A 162 16.29 -18.27 23.00
N LEU A 163 17.08 -19.15 22.39
CA LEU A 163 16.73 -20.56 22.15
C LEU A 163 16.46 -21.35 23.45
N THR A 164 17.21 -21.08 24.51
CA THR A 164 17.09 -21.80 25.79
C THR A 164 15.99 -21.22 26.68
N HIS A 165 15.72 -19.92 26.64
CA HIS A 165 14.66 -19.28 27.44
C HIS A 165 13.24 -19.37 26.85
N HIS A 166 13.10 -19.74 25.56
CA HIS A 166 11.80 -19.73 24.87
C HIS A 166 11.37 -21.08 24.29
N SER A 167 11.85 -22.22 24.81
CA SER A 167 11.44 -23.57 24.36
C SER A 167 9.92 -23.81 24.33
N ASN A 168 9.19 -23.09 25.20
CA ASN A 168 7.74 -23.05 25.36
C ASN A 168 6.99 -22.14 24.36
N VAL A 169 7.70 -21.33 23.55
CA VAL A 169 7.16 -20.62 22.38
C VAL A 169 7.03 -21.55 21.17
N PHE A 170 7.79 -22.65 21.15
CA PHE A 170 7.89 -23.61 20.05
C PHE A 170 7.13 -24.90 20.39
N ARG A 171 5.81 -24.78 20.56
CA ARG A 171 4.97 -25.97 20.59
C ARG A 171 4.88 -26.57 19.19
N ASP A 172 4.70 -27.88 19.15
CA ASP A 172 4.20 -28.68 18.02
C ASP A 172 2.82 -28.17 17.52
N GLU A 173 2.72 -26.90 17.12
CA GLU A 173 1.55 -26.36 16.46
C GLU A 173 1.52 -26.96 15.06
N LEU A 174 0.75 -28.05 14.95
CA LEU A 174 0.28 -28.64 13.70
C LEU A 174 -0.01 -27.51 12.69
N ALA A 175 0.45 -27.68 11.46
CA ALA A 175 0.11 -26.77 10.37
C ALA A 175 -1.39 -26.47 10.42
N TYR A 176 -1.75 -25.18 10.33
CA TYR A 176 -3.16 -24.83 10.42
C TYR A 176 -3.97 -25.56 9.33
N PRO A 177 -5.15 -26.09 9.67
CA PRO A 177 -6.00 -26.74 8.69
C PRO A 177 -6.29 -25.78 7.54
N ILE A 178 -5.96 -26.20 6.32
CA ILE A 178 -6.29 -25.44 5.12
C ILE A 178 -7.69 -25.86 4.66
N PRO A 179 -8.65 -24.93 4.50
CA PRO A 179 -9.97 -25.27 4.01
C PRO A 179 -9.90 -25.94 2.64
N MET A 180 -10.70 -26.99 2.43
CA MET A 180 -10.68 -27.78 1.20
C MET A 180 -10.87 -26.93 -0.06
N ALA A 181 -11.68 -25.87 0.01
CA ALA A 181 -11.98 -24.97 -1.11
C ALA A 181 -10.77 -24.17 -1.63
N VAL A 182 -9.70 -24.02 -0.83
CA VAL A 182 -8.50 -23.25 -1.19
C VAL A 182 -7.22 -24.08 -1.19
N LYS A 183 -7.33 -25.38 -0.84
CA LYS A 183 -6.20 -26.29 -0.69
C LYS A 183 -5.36 -26.38 -1.97
N ASP A 184 -6.01 -26.59 -3.11
CA ASP A 184 -5.32 -26.72 -4.40
C ASP A 184 -4.61 -25.41 -4.78
N THR A 185 -5.23 -24.26 -4.53
CA THR A 185 -4.64 -22.95 -4.81
C THR A 185 -3.43 -22.67 -3.91
N VAL A 186 -3.49 -23.07 -2.63
CA VAL A 186 -2.35 -22.97 -1.71
C VAL A 186 -1.21 -23.88 -2.14
N GLU A 187 -1.48 -25.13 -2.54
CA GLU A 187 -0.45 -26.03 -3.04
C GLU A 187 0.20 -25.54 -4.33
N GLN A 188 -0.59 -24.96 -5.25
CA GLN A 188 -0.07 -24.34 -6.47
C GLN A 188 0.87 -23.18 -6.14
N GLU A 189 0.51 -22.33 -5.19
CA GLU A 189 1.38 -21.22 -4.77
C GLU A 189 2.65 -21.72 -4.07
N LEU A 190 2.58 -22.75 -3.22
CA LEU A 190 3.77 -23.39 -2.63
C LEU A 190 4.72 -23.94 -3.71
N ARG A 191 4.18 -24.63 -4.73
CA ARG A 191 4.98 -25.12 -5.87
C ARG A 191 5.62 -23.96 -6.64
N ARG A 192 4.88 -22.86 -6.85
CA ARG A 192 5.41 -21.66 -7.50
C ARG A 192 6.57 -21.07 -6.68
N LEU A 193 6.39 -20.88 -5.37
CA LEU A 193 7.43 -20.36 -4.47
C LEU A 193 8.68 -21.24 -4.49
N GLN A 194 8.50 -22.56 -4.46
CA GLN A 194 9.60 -23.52 -4.55
C GLN A 194 10.32 -23.45 -5.89
N ALA A 195 9.58 -23.37 -7.00
CA ALA A 195 10.15 -23.25 -8.35
C ALA A 195 10.97 -21.97 -8.54
N HIS A 196 10.63 -20.89 -7.83
CA HIS A 196 11.38 -19.63 -7.84
C HIS A 196 12.50 -19.59 -6.79
N GLY A 197 12.77 -20.70 -6.08
CA GLY A 197 13.80 -20.77 -5.05
C GLY A 197 13.51 -19.94 -3.79
N ILE A 198 12.29 -19.42 -3.64
CA ILE A 198 11.87 -18.64 -2.46
C ILE A 198 11.80 -19.53 -1.22
N ILE A 199 11.36 -20.77 -1.42
CA ILE A 199 11.32 -21.79 -0.36
C ILE A 199 11.99 -23.08 -0.84
N SER A 200 12.49 -23.89 0.09
CA SER A 200 13.06 -25.21 -0.20
C SER A 200 12.55 -26.25 0.79
N PRO A 201 12.17 -27.46 0.33
CA PRO A 201 11.69 -28.51 1.22
C PRO A 201 12.81 -28.94 2.17
N VAL A 202 12.46 -29.20 3.43
CA VAL A 202 13.38 -29.74 4.43
C VAL A 202 12.74 -30.93 5.14
N ALA A 203 13.54 -31.95 5.45
CA ALA A 203 13.05 -33.15 6.14
C ALA A 203 12.68 -32.87 7.60
N SER A 204 13.44 -31.97 8.23
CA SER A 204 13.23 -31.54 9.61
C SER A 204 13.76 -30.13 9.81
N SER A 205 13.28 -29.45 10.85
CA SER A 205 13.78 -28.15 11.26
C SER A 205 13.57 -27.97 12.76
N ARG A 206 14.49 -27.26 13.41
CA ARG A 206 14.34 -26.84 14.83
C ARG A 206 13.30 -25.74 14.98
N TRP A 207 12.99 -25.05 13.87
CA TRP A 207 12.07 -23.93 13.81
C TRP A 207 10.97 -24.21 12.79
N ALA A 208 9.74 -23.85 13.12
CA ALA A 208 8.62 -24.00 12.21
C ALA A 208 7.53 -23.00 12.56
N THR A 209 6.97 -22.36 11.54
CA THR A 209 5.87 -21.42 11.67
C THR A 209 4.74 -21.81 10.73
N SER A 210 3.54 -22.01 11.24
CA SER A 210 2.37 -22.29 10.40
C SER A 210 2.14 -21.18 9.36
N ILE A 211 1.65 -21.56 8.18
CA ILE A 211 1.26 -20.60 7.16
C ILE A 211 -0.17 -20.07 7.35
N MET A 212 -0.39 -18.85 6.88
CA MET A 212 -1.69 -18.30 6.54
C MET A 212 -1.75 -18.01 5.04
N HIS A 213 -2.97 -17.94 4.52
CA HIS A 213 -3.23 -17.57 3.15
C HIS A 213 -4.22 -16.41 3.09
N VAL A 214 -4.01 -15.49 2.17
CA VAL A 214 -4.93 -14.39 1.87
C VAL A 214 -5.40 -14.55 0.44
N LYS A 215 -6.71 -14.63 0.24
CA LYS A 215 -7.31 -14.68 -1.09
C LYS A 215 -7.26 -13.30 -1.72
N LYS A 216 -6.72 -13.20 -2.92
CA LYS A 216 -6.71 -11.98 -3.73
C LYS A 216 -8.00 -11.84 -4.55
N SER A 217 -8.24 -10.65 -5.06
CA SER A 217 -9.38 -10.33 -5.94
C SER A 217 -9.37 -11.14 -7.24
N ASP A 218 -8.19 -11.50 -7.73
CA ASP A 218 -7.97 -12.35 -8.92
C ASP A 218 -8.14 -13.87 -8.63
N SER A 219 -8.67 -14.24 -7.46
CA SER A 219 -8.80 -15.61 -6.97
C SER A 219 -7.49 -16.36 -6.68
N SER A 220 -6.32 -15.73 -6.88
CA SER A 220 -5.05 -16.28 -6.41
C SER A 220 -4.92 -16.18 -4.89
N VAL A 221 -3.95 -16.86 -4.31
CA VAL A 221 -3.63 -16.76 -2.88
C VAL A 221 -2.23 -16.23 -2.68
N LYS A 222 -2.07 -15.40 -1.65
CA LYS A 222 -0.77 -15.02 -1.11
C LYS A 222 -0.50 -15.83 0.14
N ILE A 223 0.64 -16.50 0.21
CA ILE A 223 1.08 -17.23 1.40
C ILE A 223 1.94 -16.31 2.27
N ALA A 224 1.69 -16.33 3.58
CA ALA A 224 2.50 -15.66 4.58
C ALA A 224 2.74 -16.58 5.78
N GLY A 225 3.85 -16.39 6.47
CA GLY A 225 4.14 -17.13 7.71
C GLY A 225 3.52 -16.42 8.91
N CYS A 226 2.97 -17.15 9.86
CA CYS A 226 2.50 -16.62 11.14
C CYS A 226 3.65 -16.22 12.09
N PHE A 227 4.62 -15.45 11.60
CA PHE A 227 5.83 -15.12 12.35
C PHE A 227 5.55 -14.27 13.58
N ASN A 228 4.40 -13.60 13.64
CA ASN A 228 3.90 -12.92 14.83
C ASN A 228 3.81 -13.82 16.07
N ARG A 229 3.63 -15.14 15.89
CA ARG A 229 3.55 -16.11 16.99
C ARG A 229 4.89 -16.75 17.34
N THR A 230 5.88 -16.66 16.46
CA THR A 230 7.17 -17.34 16.54
C THR A 230 8.33 -16.35 16.49
N VAL A 231 8.93 -16.15 15.31
CA VAL A 231 10.15 -15.37 15.07
C VAL A 231 10.01 -13.94 15.59
N ASN A 232 8.87 -13.28 15.38
CA ASN A 232 8.67 -11.88 15.79
C ASN A 232 8.68 -11.67 17.31
N LYS A 233 8.51 -12.73 18.12
CA LYS A 233 8.64 -12.64 19.58
C LYS A 233 10.09 -12.63 20.06
N ALA A 234 11.00 -13.11 19.20
CA ALA A 234 12.38 -13.38 19.53
C ALA A 234 13.37 -12.45 18.80
N ILE A 235 12.99 -11.90 17.65
CA ILE A 235 13.86 -10.98 16.90
C ILE A 235 13.90 -9.60 17.53
N LEU A 236 15.10 -9.02 17.50
CA LEU A 236 15.29 -7.60 17.79
C LEU A 236 14.67 -6.79 16.65
N SER A 237 13.72 -5.93 16.98
CA SER A 237 13.08 -5.07 15.99
C SER A 237 14.11 -4.14 15.36
N ASN A 238 14.31 -4.25 14.05
CA ASN A 238 15.17 -3.33 13.31
C ASN A 238 14.41 -2.02 13.07
N ALA A 239 14.75 -0.97 13.82
CA ALA A 239 14.20 0.36 13.63
C ALA A 239 15.01 1.12 12.56
N TYR A 240 14.89 0.72 11.29
CA TYR A 240 15.37 1.57 10.20
C TYR A 240 14.36 2.71 9.99
N PRO A 241 14.80 3.99 9.96
CA PRO A 241 13.89 5.11 9.81
C PRO A 241 13.26 5.08 8.42
N LEU A 242 11.93 5.00 8.37
CA LEU A 242 11.21 5.24 7.12
C LEU A 242 11.24 6.74 6.82
N PRO A 243 11.41 7.13 5.54
CA PRO A 243 11.45 8.54 5.16
C PRO A 243 10.11 9.20 5.50
N LEU A 244 10.17 10.42 6.05
CA LEU A 244 8.96 11.18 6.31
C LEU A 244 8.41 11.73 5.00
N PHE A 245 7.11 12.04 4.97
CA PHE A 245 6.48 12.67 3.82
C PHE A 245 7.23 13.93 3.35
N ALA A 246 7.72 14.75 4.30
CA ALA A 246 8.51 15.93 4.01
C ALA A 246 9.82 15.59 3.26
N ASP A 247 10.53 14.54 3.68
CA ASP A 247 11.77 14.09 3.04
C ASP A 247 11.51 13.61 1.61
N ILE A 248 10.41 12.87 1.43
CA ILE A 248 9.95 12.40 0.12
C ILE A 248 9.64 13.60 -0.79
N THR A 249 8.83 14.55 -0.33
CA THR A 249 8.48 15.73 -1.13
C THR A 249 9.68 16.62 -1.45
N ASN A 250 10.63 16.75 -0.53
CA ASN A 250 11.83 17.56 -0.74
C ASN A 250 12.72 16.95 -1.84
N LYS A 251 12.96 15.64 -1.79
CA LYS A 251 13.74 14.93 -2.81
C LYS A 251 13.06 14.89 -4.17
N LEU A 252 11.73 14.91 -4.19
CA LEU A 252 10.93 14.89 -5.41
C LEU A 252 10.59 16.30 -5.93
N SER A 253 10.99 17.36 -5.21
CA SER A 253 10.67 18.74 -5.60
C SER A 253 11.37 19.16 -6.90
N GLY A 254 10.73 20.06 -7.67
CA GLY A 254 11.26 20.57 -8.93
C GLY A 254 11.09 19.62 -10.13
N GLY A 255 10.42 18.49 -9.92
CA GLY A 255 10.05 17.55 -10.97
C GLY A 255 8.78 17.95 -11.73
N GLU A 256 8.83 17.90 -13.06
CA GLU A 256 7.65 18.13 -13.92
C GLU A 256 6.83 16.85 -14.15
N SER A 257 7.46 15.69 -14.04
CA SER A 257 6.86 14.38 -14.30
C SER A 257 7.32 13.37 -13.27
N TYR A 258 6.42 12.47 -12.88
CA TYR A 258 6.66 11.47 -11.85
C TYR A 258 6.29 10.09 -12.37
N SER A 259 7.11 9.11 -12.07
CA SER A 259 6.83 7.70 -12.36
C SER A 259 7.01 6.91 -11.09
N ILE A 260 6.01 6.09 -10.78
CA ILE A 260 6.04 5.18 -9.64
C ILE A 260 6.30 3.79 -10.21
N LEU A 261 7.39 3.18 -9.74
CA LEU A 261 7.72 1.80 -10.00
C LEU A 261 7.25 0.96 -8.82
N ASP A 262 6.29 0.08 -9.08
CA ASP A 262 5.84 -0.95 -8.14
C ASP A 262 6.68 -2.22 -8.37
N MET A 263 7.37 -2.68 -7.33
CA MET A 263 8.18 -3.89 -7.39
C MET A 263 7.35 -5.12 -7.05
N ASN A 264 6.97 -5.88 -8.07
CA ASN A 264 6.29 -7.16 -7.84
C ASN A 264 7.14 -8.08 -6.96
N SER A 265 6.52 -8.59 -5.88
CA SER A 265 7.16 -9.51 -4.94
C SER A 265 8.49 -8.99 -4.39
N ALA A 266 8.57 -7.68 -4.14
CA ALA A 266 9.78 -6.95 -3.77
C ALA A 266 10.65 -7.67 -2.73
N TYR A 267 10.06 -8.13 -1.63
CA TYR A 267 10.79 -8.79 -0.55
C TYR A 267 11.51 -10.07 -1.00
N ASN A 268 10.91 -10.86 -1.89
CA ASN A 268 11.51 -12.10 -2.38
C ASN A 268 12.79 -11.86 -3.21
N GLN A 269 13.12 -10.62 -3.55
CA GLN A 269 14.36 -10.29 -4.24
C GLN A 269 15.59 -10.36 -3.32
N LEU A 270 15.40 -10.16 -2.01
CA LEU A 270 16.47 -10.24 -1.03
C LEU A 270 16.62 -11.67 -0.50
N GLU A 271 17.84 -12.21 -0.54
CA GLU A 271 18.16 -13.52 0.01
C GLU A 271 18.38 -13.41 1.52
N LEU A 272 17.93 -14.44 2.24
CA LEU A 272 18.23 -14.62 3.65
C LEU A 272 19.53 -15.42 3.78
N ASP A 273 20.34 -15.10 4.78
CA ASP A 273 21.44 -15.97 5.18
C ASP A 273 20.92 -17.30 5.72
N GLU A 274 21.80 -18.31 5.77
CA GLU A 274 21.42 -19.67 6.14
C GLU A 274 20.79 -19.79 7.53
N GLN A 275 21.26 -19.02 8.50
CA GLN A 275 20.75 -19.06 9.87
C GLN A 275 19.36 -18.42 9.94
N SER A 276 19.20 -17.25 9.33
CA SER A 276 17.89 -16.58 9.22
C SER A 276 16.88 -17.44 8.45
N ALA A 277 17.32 -18.12 7.40
CA ALA A 277 16.49 -19.02 6.61
C ALA A 277 15.96 -20.20 7.44
N GLU A 278 16.80 -20.81 8.28
CA GLU A 278 16.39 -21.89 9.21
C GLU A 278 15.29 -21.39 10.17
N LEU A 279 15.48 -20.22 10.78
CA LEU A 279 14.51 -19.59 11.70
C LEU A 279 13.16 -19.33 11.02
N CYS A 280 13.18 -18.99 9.73
CA CYS A 280 11.99 -18.63 8.95
C CYS A 280 11.27 -19.83 8.33
N THR A 281 11.63 -21.07 8.69
CA THR A 281 10.98 -22.27 8.16
C THR A 281 9.46 -22.24 8.38
N ILE A 282 8.72 -22.51 7.31
CA ILE A 282 7.26 -22.58 7.31
C ILE A 282 6.76 -24.03 7.39
N ASN A 283 5.70 -24.23 8.17
CA ASN A 283 5.00 -25.49 8.33
C ASN A 283 3.69 -25.46 7.54
N THR A 284 3.53 -26.42 6.65
CA THR A 284 2.38 -26.52 5.74
C THR A 284 1.77 -27.91 5.80
N HIS A 285 0.56 -28.08 5.28
CA HIS A 285 -0.11 -29.38 5.24
C HIS A 285 0.56 -30.41 4.31
N ILE A 286 1.54 -29.99 3.50
CA ILE A 286 2.31 -30.88 2.60
C ILE A 286 3.77 -31.06 3.03
N GLY A 287 4.18 -30.46 4.16
CA GLY A 287 5.54 -30.59 4.69
C GLY A 287 6.16 -29.26 5.12
N LEU A 288 7.43 -29.34 5.53
CA LEU A 288 8.22 -28.20 5.97
C LEU A 288 9.01 -27.60 4.81
N PHE A 289 9.06 -26.27 4.78
CA PHE A 289 9.88 -25.55 3.81
C PHE A 289 10.71 -24.47 4.49
N ARG A 290 12.02 -24.51 4.31
CA ARG A 290 12.91 -23.40 4.66
C ARG A 290 12.65 -22.23 3.72
N VAL A 291 12.62 -21.02 4.27
CA VAL A 291 12.43 -19.80 3.48
C VAL A 291 13.80 -19.20 3.16
N ASN A 292 14.16 -19.13 1.89
CA ASN A 292 15.50 -18.68 1.45
C ASN A 292 15.55 -17.19 1.13
N ARG A 293 14.41 -16.54 0.97
CA ARG A 293 14.28 -15.14 0.54
C ARG A 293 13.33 -14.40 1.48
N LEU A 294 13.55 -13.09 1.67
CA LEU A 294 12.83 -12.31 2.67
C LEU A 294 11.31 -12.43 2.47
N PHE A 295 10.61 -12.85 3.52
CA PHE A 295 9.20 -13.23 3.46
C PHE A 295 8.30 -12.17 4.11
N TYR A 296 7.02 -12.23 3.77
CA TYR A 296 5.99 -11.39 4.39
C TYR A 296 5.81 -11.75 5.88
N ASP A 297 5.36 -10.75 6.64
CA ASP A 297 4.97 -10.82 8.06
C ASP A 297 6.09 -11.04 9.08
N ILE A 298 7.36 -11.04 8.67
CA ILE A 298 8.49 -10.85 9.59
C ILE A 298 8.56 -9.36 9.96
N SER A 299 8.59 -9.02 11.25
CA SER A 299 8.44 -7.63 11.70
C SER A 299 9.53 -6.68 11.19
N SER A 300 10.70 -7.21 10.83
CA SER A 300 11.83 -6.42 10.31
C SER A 300 11.87 -6.35 8.77
N THR A 301 10.98 -7.03 8.04
CA THR A 301 11.01 -7.10 6.57
C THR A 301 11.00 -5.73 5.92
N SER A 302 10.05 -4.85 6.27
CA SER A 302 9.95 -3.52 5.65
C SER A 302 11.16 -2.64 5.95
N ALA A 303 11.73 -2.71 7.16
CA ALA A 303 12.91 -1.95 7.55
C ALA A 303 14.17 -2.42 6.80
N ILE A 304 14.36 -3.74 6.68
CA ILE A 304 15.46 -4.34 5.90
C ILE A 304 15.33 -3.94 4.44
N PHE A 305 14.13 -4.03 3.88
CA PHE A 305 13.88 -3.71 2.49
C PHE A 305 14.06 -2.22 2.19
N GLN A 306 13.53 -1.32 3.04
CA GLN A 306 13.75 0.12 2.91
C GLN A 306 15.24 0.46 2.93
N LYS A 307 16.00 -0.12 3.86
CA LYS A 307 17.45 0.11 3.94
C LYS A 307 18.16 -0.28 2.64
N ALA A 308 17.81 -1.44 2.07
CA ALA A 308 18.36 -1.88 0.79
C ALA A 308 17.99 -0.91 -0.34
N MET A 309 16.74 -0.46 -0.40
CA MET A 309 16.28 0.48 -1.41
C MET A 309 16.93 1.85 -1.29
N ASP A 310 17.11 2.36 -0.08
CA ASP A 310 17.83 3.62 0.14
C ASP A 310 19.29 3.50 -0.33
N GLN A 311 19.97 2.39 -0.06
CA GLN A 311 21.33 2.16 -0.56
C GLN A 311 21.40 2.18 -2.09
N LEU A 312 20.37 1.64 -2.76
CA LEU A 312 20.29 1.62 -4.22
C LEU A 312 19.91 2.99 -4.81
N THR A 313 19.05 3.76 -4.13
CA THR A 313 18.43 4.97 -4.68
C THR A 313 19.05 6.27 -4.21
N VAL A 314 19.75 6.31 -3.07
CA VAL A 314 20.47 7.52 -2.59
C VAL A 314 21.41 8.13 -3.65
N PRO A 315 22.14 7.35 -4.47
CA PRO A 315 22.96 7.91 -5.55
C PRO A 315 22.15 8.54 -6.70
N LEU A 316 20.86 8.25 -6.80
CA LEU A 316 19.98 8.68 -7.89
C LEU A 316 19.24 9.95 -7.49
N GLN A 317 19.66 11.08 -8.06
CA GLN A 317 18.93 12.34 -7.89
C GLN A 317 17.49 12.19 -8.37
N GLY A 318 16.53 12.86 -7.70
CA GLY A 318 15.12 12.81 -8.06
C GLY A 318 14.52 11.41 -7.98
N THR A 319 15.06 10.53 -7.15
CA THR A 319 14.51 9.20 -6.89
C THR A 319 14.30 9.04 -5.39
N GLN A 320 13.14 8.53 -5.00
CA GLN A 320 12.83 8.22 -3.61
C GLN A 320 12.02 6.93 -3.54
N SER A 321 12.52 5.98 -2.76
CA SER A 321 11.80 4.74 -2.45
C SER A 321 11.06 4.83 -1.13
N TYR A 322 9.89 4.23 -1.08
CA TYR A 322 9.12 3.98 0.14
C TYR A 322 8.68 2.52 0.12
N ILE A 323 9.37 1.69 0.89
CA ILE A 323 9.22 0.24 0.94
C ILE A 323 9.34 -0.34 -0.48
N ASP A 324 8.23 -0.82 -1.05
CA ASP A 324 8.15 -1.49 -2.35
C ASP A 324 7.88 -0.54 -3.52
N ASP A 325 7.53 0.71 -3.24
CA ASP A 325 7.31 1.74 -4.25
C ASP A 325 8.57 2.59 -4.45
N SER A 326 8.94 2.85 -5.70
CA SER A 326 10.01 3.81 -6.04
C SER A 326 9.50 4.90 -6.95
N CYS A 327 9.53 6.13 -6.46
CA CYS A 327 9.15 7.31 -7.23
C CYS A 327 10.38 7.92 -7.89
N ILE A 328 10.30 8.20 -9.18
CA ILE A 328 11.33 8.85 -9.99
C ILE A 328 10.75 10.13 -10.56
N THR A 329 11.54 11.20 -10.58
CA THR A 329 11.17 12.48 -11.17
C THR A 329 12.35 13.23 -11.75
N ARG A 330 12.11 14.03 -12.79
CA ARG A 330 13.12 14.90 -13.42
C ARG A 330 12.53 16.26 -13.80
N ALA A 331 13.43 17.22 -13.99
CA ALA A 331 13.08 18.61 -14.30
C ALA A 331 12.34 18.79 -15.64
N THR A 332 12.47 17.85 -16.59
CA THR A 332 11.71 17.88 -17.85
C THR A 332 11.28 16.48 -18.23
N ASN A 333 10.15 16.37 -18.94
CA ASN A 333 9.64 15.08 -19.41
C ASN A 333 10.63 14.35 -20.36
N ALA A 334 11.40 15.09 -21.15
CA ALA A 334 12.43 14.50 -22.02
C ALA A 334 13.54 13.80 -21.23
N ILE A 335 14.05 14.44 -20.17
CA ILE A 335 15.07 13.85 -19.28
C ILE A 335 14.46 12.72 -18.45
N HIS A 336 13.20 12.86 -18.03
CA HIS A 336 12.45 11.85 -17.30
C HIS A 336 12.41 10.53 -18.07
N LEU A 337 11.94 10.55 -19.31
CA LEU A 337 11.85 9.36 -20.17
C LEU A 337 13.23 8.78 -20.50
N GLN A 338 14.24 9.62 -20.74
CA GLN A 338 15.60 9.15 -21.02
C GLN A 338 16.23 8.39 -19.83
N LYS A 339 15.91 8.79 -18.59
CA LYS A 339 16.49 8.22 -17.37
C LYS A 339 15.63 7.10 -16.75
N LEU A 340 14.43 6.88 -17.28
CA LEU A 340 13.54 5.78 -16.91
C LEU A 340 13.87 4.46 -17.63
N VAL A 341 14.56 4.53 -18.78
CA VAL A 341 14.99 3.40 -19.62
C VAL A 341 16.43 3.02 -19.30
#